data_AF-Q6MGE8-F1
#
_entry.id   AF-Q6MGE8-F1
#
_cell.length_a   1.000
_cell.length_b   1.000
_cell.length_c   1.000
_cell.angle_alpha   90.00
_cell.angle_beta   90.00
_cell.angle_gamma   90.00
#
_symmetry.space_group_name_H-M   'P 1'
#
loop_
_entity.id
_entity.type
_entity.pdbx_description
1 polymer ?
#
loop_
_entity_poly.entity_id
_entity_poly.type
_entity_poly.pdbx_seq_one_letter_code
_entity_poly.pdbx_strand_id
1 'polypeptide(L)'
;MAATLRKPACDHPIKIEVLHVDKANKRLQVCKALEDNHVETEITVMADDDVEWPSTLMPWLLAPFEDDQIGGVGTCQRVKRIDGDLATRIFNWLGAAYIERRNFEISATHNIDGGTSCMSGRTGAYRSRILKGYPFLSGFKSEKWGKYILNADDDNYVTRWLVAHQWKTWIQYEPECEIETTLETSVKFLYQCSRWARSNWRSNWTSLVHERHVLTQQPWCTYALHIATFTSLAFVVDPLLLCSCWWATEGWHANDRYTLLAAEIVFMFGFTKVVKLVGLFRKNPRDLIYLPVSILFGYFHGLIKLYALFTLKHTSWGSRADGDEHNTFRLQEKPPRSQTMLTPSGPGLDDLSEKPLRGSRKTGGVTQSRRLTTTGTAVSHNTCEHTDGGTAAVPTDLSPPSLQG
;
A
#
# COMPACT_ATOMS: atom_id res chain seq x y z
N MET A 1 -5.58 -20.02 18.10
CA MET A 1 -5.93 -20.02 16.67
C MET A 1 -4.88 -20.79 15.83
N ALA A 2 -4.59 -22.05 16.16
CA ALA A 2 -3.60 -22.86 15.43
C ALA A 2 -4.21 -24.06 14.68
N ALA A 3 -5.55 -24.18 14.67
CA ALA A 3 -6.25 -25.40 14.29
C ALA A 3 -6.77 -25.44 12.83
N THR A 4 -6.42 -24.47 11.98
CA THR A 4 -6.99 -24.37 10.61
C THR A 4 -5.95 -24.27 9.49
N LEU A 5 -4.69 -24.60 9.75
CA LEU A 5 -3.69 -24.73 8.68
C LEU A 5 -3.85 -26.09 7.98
N ARG A 6 -4.61 -26.14 6.89
CA ARG A 6 -4.62 -27.30 5.99
C ARG A 6 -3.35 -27.25 5.13
N LYS A 7 -2.49 -28.26 5.28
CA LYS A 7 -1.30 -28.45 4.44
C LYS A 7 -1.76 -28.75 3.01
N PRO A 8 -1.41 -27.93 1.99
CA PRO A 8 -1.60 -28.34 0.60
C PRO A 8 -0.75 -29.59 0.31
N ALA A 9 -1.26 -30.48 -0.54
CA ALA A 9 -0.50 -31.62 -1.03
C ALA A 9 0.66 -31.09 -1.90
N CYS A 10 1.84 -30.99 -1.29
CA CYS A 10 3.07 -30.56 -1.93
C CYS A 10 4.11 -31.65 -1.67
N ASP A 11 4.79 -32.08 -2.72
CA ASP A 11 5.90 -33.04 -2.64
C ASP A 11 7.13 -32.46 -1.91
N HIS A 12 7.13 -31.14 -1.66
CA HIS A 12 8.14 -30.46 -0.86
C HIS A 12 7.68 -30.20 0.59
N PRO A 13 8.57 -30.33 1.58
CA PRO A 13 8.25 -30.02 2.97
C PRO A 13 7.88 -28.54 3.12
N ILE A 14 6.70 -28.28 3.69
CA ILE A 14 6.26 -26.92 4.03
C ILE A 14 6.89 -26.54 5.36
N LYS A 15 7.78 -25.54 5.34
CA LYS A 15 8.35 -24.93 6.54
C LYS A 15 7.44 -23.77 6.95
N ILE A 16 6.92 -23.82 8.16
CA ILE A 16 6.10 -22.75 8.74
C ILE A 16 6.86 -22.17 9.92
N GLU A 17 7.13 -20.87 9.86
CA GLU A 17 7.79 -20.11 10.93
C GLU A 17 6.88 -18.95 11.34
N VAL A 18 6.72 -18.74 12.65
CA VAL A 18 5.92 -17.65 13.20
C VAL A 18 6.84 -16.71 13.95
N LEU A 19 6.95 -15.49 13.42
CA LEU A 19 7.76 -14.42 13.99
C LEU A 19 6.86 -13.37 14.62
N HIS A 20 7.40 -12.63 15.57
CA HIS A 20 6.70 -11.52 16.21
C HIS A 20 7.64 -10.34 16.40
N VAL A 21 7.03 -9.17 16.59
CA VAL A 21 7.70 -7.93 16.98
C VAL A 21 6.89 -7.31 18.11
N ASP A 22 7.55 -6.59 19.01
CA ASP A 22 6.91 -6.03 20.21
C ASP A 22 5.87 -4.93 19.92
N LYS A 23 5.87 -4.41 18.68
CA LYS A 23 5.03 -3.27 18.26
C LYS A 23 4.13 -3.67 17.11
N ALA A 24 2.83 -3.41 17.25
CA ALA A 24 1.86 -3.55 16.17
C ALA A 24 2.19 -2.59 14.99
N ASN A 25 2.97 -3.07 14.04
CA ASN A 25 3.41 -2.32 12.86
C ASN A 25 3.72 -3.27 11.71
N LYS A 26 2.90 -3.23 10.65
CA LYS A 26 3.04 -4.09 9.47
C LYS A 26 4.44 -4.00 8.84
N ARG A 27 5.03 -2.80 8.73
CA ARG A 27 6.36 -2.64 8.14
C ARG A 27 7.46 -3.30 8.97
N LEU A 28 7.38 -3.18 10.30
CA LEU A 28 8.34 -3.84 11.20
C LEU A 28 8.19 -5.37 11.15
N GLN A 29 6.95 -5.88 11.10
CA GLN A 29 6.66 -7.32 10.96
C GLN A 29 7.25 -7.86 9.65
N VAL A 30 7.02 -7.16 8.54
CA VAL A 30 7.58 -7.52 7.23
C VAL A 30 9.11 -7.49 7.25
N CYS A 31 9.73 -6.46 7.84
CA CYS A 31 11.19 -6.43 7.97
C CYS A 31 11.72 -7.59 8.79
N LYS A 32 11.08 -7.93 9.91
CA LYS A 32 11.52 -9.05 10.74
C LYS A 32 11.49 -10.38 9.97
N ALA A 33 10.50 -10.57 9.10
CA ALA A 33 10.42 -11.74 8.24
C ALA A 33 11.47 -11.76 7.11
N LEU A 34 11.94 -10.60 6.64
CA LEU A 34 12.93 -10.49 5.56
C LEU A 34 14.38 -10.50 6.06
N GLU A 35 14.58 -10.14 7.32
CA GLU A 35 15.88 -10.18 8.02
C GLU A 35 16.25 -11.62 8.41
N ASP A 36 17.45 -11.80 8.96
CA ASP A 36 17.92 -13.04 9.60
C ASP A 36 17.82 -14.32 8.74
N ASN A 37 17.74 -14.18 7.41
CA ASN A 37 17.65 -15.28 6.43
C ASN A 37 16.45 -16.23 6.61
N HIS A 38 15.34 -15.76 7.17
CA HIS A 38 14.10 -16.56 7.22
C HIS A 38 13.52 -16.86 5.82
N VAL A 39 13.74 -15.96 4.86
CA VAL A 39 13.36 -16.15 3.44
C VAL A 39 14.57 -16.61 2.63
N GLU A 40 14.47 -17.83 2.12
CA GLU A 40 15.49 -18.54 1.34
C GLU A 40 15.18 -18.57 -0.17
N THR A 41 13.93 -18.31 -0.57
CA THR A 41 13.47 -18.38 -1.97
C THR A 41 13.83 -17.12 -2.77
N GLU A 42 13.95 -17.24 -4.09
CA GLU A 42 14.26 -16.12 -4.99
C GLU A 42 13.12 -15.10 -5.10
N ILE A 43 11.87 -15.56 -4.92
CA ILE A 43 10.65 -14.75 -4.93
C ILE A 43 10.02 -14.79 -3.53
N THR A 44 9.62 -13.62 -3.05
CA THR A 44 8.83 -13.43 -1.83
C THR A 44 7.43 -13.02 -2.23
N VAL A 45 6.42 -13.76 -1.77
CA VAL A 45 5.01 -13.39 -1.94
C VAL A 45 4.49 -12.85 -0.61
N MET A 46 4.02 -11.61 -0.60
CA MET A 46 3.38 -10.96 0.53
C MET A 46 1.87 -11.05 0.37
N ALA A 47 1.15 -11.40 1.44
CA ALA A 47 -0.31 -11.48 1.45
C ALA A 47 -0.90 -10.87 2.73
N ASP A 48 -2.06 -10.23 2.61
CA ASP A 48 -2.89 -9.88 3.77
C ASP A 48 -3.64 -11.13 4.28
N ASP A 49 -4.06 -11.11 5.54
CA ASP A 49 -4.68 -12.24 6.26
C ASP A 49 -6.14 -12.50 5.86
N ASP A 50 -6.76 -11.57 5.13
CA ASP A 50 -8.15 -11.61 4.67
C ASP A 50 -8.28 -11.89 3.16
N VAL A 51 -7.24 -12.47 2.56
CA VAL A 51 -7.16 -12.75 1.12
C VAL A 51 -7.20 -14.24 0.86
N GLU A 52 -8.02 -14.63 -0.12
CA GLU A 52 -8.11 -15.98 -0.63
C GLU A 52 -7.53 -16.09 -2.04
N TRP A 53 -6.69 -17.10 -2.22
CA TRP A 53 -5.99 -17.38 -3.46
C TRP A 53 -6.69 -18.52 -4.22
N PRO A 54 -6.94 -18.37 -5.52
CA PRO A 54 -7.35 -19.52 -6.33
C PRO A 54 -6.19 -20.53 -6.40
N SER A 55 -6.51 -21.81 -6.57
CA SER A 55 -5.49 -22.87 -6.71
C SER A 55 -4.58 -22.66 -7.93
N THR A 56 -5.04 -21.87 -8.90
CA THR A 56 -4.31 -21.50 -10.12
C THR A 56 -3.36 -20.32 -9.94
N LEU A 57 -3.33 -19.64 -8.79
CA LEU A 57 -2.64 -18.36 -8.64
C LEU A 57 -1.13 -18.43 -8.95
N MET A 58 -0.43 -19.42 -8.39
CA MET A 58 1.04 -19.42 -8.36
C MET A 58 1.69 -19.41 -9.75
N PRO A 59 1.31 -20.29 -10.71
CA PRO A 59 1.89 -20.25 -12.06
C PRO A 59 1.74 -18.88 -12.74
N TRP A 60 0.56 -18.26 -12.62
CA TRP A 60 0.27 -16.97 -13.25
C TRP A 60 0.95 -15.80 -12.57
N LEU A 61 1.06 -15.84 -11.24
CA LEU A 61 1.77 -14.81 -10.46
C LEU A 61 3.29 -14.85 -10.71
N LEU A 62 3.84 -16.04 -10.96
CA LEU A 62 5.27 -16.24 -11.16
C LEU A 62 5.73 -16.02 -12.61
N ALA A 63 4.86 -16.25 -13.60
CA ALA A 63 5.20 -16.16 -15.02
C ALA A 63 5.93 -14.86 -15.43
N PRO A 64 5.56 -13.65 -14.95
CA PRO A 64 6.26 -12.43 -15.35
C PRO A 64 7.72 -12.37 -14.90
N PHE A 65 8.14 -13.14 -13.89
CA PHE A 65 9.53 -13.16 -13.43
C PHE A 65 10.49 -13.88 -14.39
N GLU A 66 10.01 -14.45 -15.50
CA GLU A 66 10.86 -14.86 -16.62
C GLU A 66 11.64 -13.68 -17.21
N ASP A 67 11.12 -12.45 -17.13
CA ASP A 67 11.90 -11.23 -17.39
C ASP A 67 12.68 -10.84 -16.13
N ASP A 68 14.01 -10.92 -16.21
CA ASP A 68 14.94 -10.53 -15.13
C ASP A 68 14.76 -9.10 -14.64
N GLN A 69 14.18 -8.20 -15.45
CA GLN A 69 13.88 -6.81 -15.11
C GLN A 69 12.58 -6.62 -14.32
N ILE A 70 11.73 -7.65 -14.19
CA ILE A 70 10.51 -7.58 -13.36
C ILE A 70 10.90 -7.67 -11.89
N GLY A 71 10.67 -6.59 -11.14
CA GLY A 71 10.96 -6.52 -9.71
C GLY A 71 9.77 -6.87 -8.83
N GLY A 72 8.54 -6.68 -9.33
CA GLY A 72 7.31 -6.99 -8.61
C GLY A 72 6.11 -7.26 -9.51
N VAL A 73 5.24 -8.16 -9.06
CA VAL A 73 4.02 -8.57 -9.75
C VAL A 73 2.85 -8.46 -8.78
N GLY A 74 1.82 -7.71 -9.16
CA GLY A 74 0.55 -7.62 -8.43
C GLY A 74 -0.55 -8.46 -9.08
N THR A 75 -1.61 -8.69 -8.31
CA THR A 75 -2.76 -9.51 -8.72
C THR A 75 -3.99 -8.68 -9.06
N CYS A 76 -4.87 -9.27 -9.87
CA CYS A 76 -6.23 -8.81 -10.03
C CYS A 76 -7.04 -9.07 -8.76
N GLN A 77 -7.82 -8.09 -8.30
CA GLN A 77 -8.58 -8.21 -7.05
C GLN A 77 -10.08 -8.28 -7.28
N ARG A 78 -10.76 -9.06 -6.46
CA ARG A 78 -12.22 -9.10 -6.35
C ARG A 78 -12.65 -9.02 -4.90
N VAL A 79 -13.78 -8.35 -4.68
CA VAL A 79 -14.39 -8.30 -3.36
C VAL A 79 -15.39 -9.43 -3.26
N LYS A 80 -15.28 -10.21 -2.19
CA LYS A 80 -16.23 -11.26 -1.88
C LYS A 80 -17.62 -10.68 -1.68
N ARG A 81 -18.60 -11.33 -2.28
CA ARG A 81 -20.01 -10.99 -2.05
C ARG A 81 -20.43 -11.46 -0.68
N ILE A 82 -21.10 -10.56 0.02
CA ILE A 82 -21.61 -10.81 1.36
C ILE A 82 -23.12 -10.61 1.32
N ASP A 83 -23.85 -11.63 1.79
CA ASP A 83 -25.28 -11.54 2.02
C ASP A 83 -25.57 -10.76 3.30
N GLY A 84 -26.71 -10.09 3.33
CA GLY A 84 -27.10 -9.28 4.48
C GLY A 84 -28.27 -8.36 4.16
N ASP A 85 -28.51 -7.43 5.07
CA ASP A 85 -29.48 -6.36 4.85
C ASP A 85 -29.08 -5.45 3.68
N LEU A 86 -30.01 -4.59 3.25
CA LEU A 86 -29.79 -3.72 2.10
C LEU A 86 -28.57 -2.81 2.30
N ALA A 87 -28.35 -2.30 3.51
CA ALA A 87 -27.22 -1.44 3.82
C ALA A 87 -25.88 -2.18 3.68
N THR A 88 -25.76 -3.38 4.24
CA THR A 88 -24.57 -4.25 4.12
C THR A 88 -24.26 -4.53 2.66
N ARG A 89 -25.28 -4.89 1.87
CA ARG A 89 -25.13 -5.15 0.43
C ARG A 89 -24.68 -3.92 -0.34
N ILE A 90 -25.21 -2.74 0.00
CA ILE A 90 -24.77 -1.47 -0.61
C ILE A 90 -23.30 -1.21 -0.32
N PHE A 91 -22.85 -1.29 0.94
CA PHE A 91 -21.45 -1.03 1.28
C PHE A 91 -20.51 -2.09 0.68
N ASN A 92 -20.89 -3.37 0.71
CA ASN A 92 -20.15 -4.44 0.05
C ASN A 92 -19.98 -4.15 -1.45
N TRP A 93 -21.06 -3.75 -2.12
CA TRP A 93 -21.04 -3.41 -3.53
C TRP A 93 -20.22 -2.15 -3.83
N LEU A 94 -20.30 -1.11 -3.00
CA LEU A 94 -19.45 0.08 -3.13
C LEU A 94 -17.96 -0.27 -3.02
N GLY A 95 -17.61 -1.21 -2.13
CA GLY A 95 -16.27 -1.78 -2.03
C GLY A 95 -15.86 -2.51 -3.31
N ALA A 96 -16.72 -3.38 -3.85
CA ALA A 96 -16.48 -4.09 -5.10
C ALA A 96 -16.26 -3.12 -6.29
N ALA A 97 -17.12 -2.10 -6.41
CA ALA A 97 -17.00 -1.05 -7.41
C ALA A 97 -15.71 -0.22 -7.26
N TYR A 98 -15.22 -0.03 -6.02
CA TYR A 98 -13.94 0.64 -5.76
C TYR A 98 -12.77 -0.17 -6.32
N ILE A 99 -12.73 -1.46 -6.01
CA ILE A 99 -11.68 -2.37 -6.47
C ILE A 99 -11.72 -2.54 -7.99
N GLU A 100 -12.91 -2.61 -8.59
CA GLU A 100 -13.04 -2.72 -10.04
C GLU A 100 -12.54 -1.49 -10.78
N ARG A 101 -12.86 -0.28 -10.30
CA ARG A 101 -12.31 0.94 -10.88
C ARG A 101 -10.80 0.96 -10.80
N ARG A 102 -10.23 0.56 -9.66
CA ARG A 102 -8.78 0.44 -9.49
C ARG A 102 -8.19 -0.54 -10.49
N ASN A 103 -8.76 -1.73 -10.60
CA ASN A 103 -8.36 -2.77 -11.54
C ASN A 103 -8.32 -2.27 -12.98
N PHE A 104 -9.39 -1.60 -13.42
CA PHE A 104 -9.48 -0.99 -14.75
C PHE A 104 -8.36 0.03 -14.98
N GLU A 105 -8.11 0.90 -13.99
CA GLU A 105 -7.11 1.96 -14.07
C GLU A 105 -5.67 1.42 -14.10
N ILE A 106 -5.34 0.49 -13.20
CA ILE A 106 -3.98 -0.06 -13.10
C ILE A 106 -3.65 -1.00 -14.26
N SER A 107 -4.62 -1.75 -14.79
CA SER A 107 -4.37 -2.63 -15.93
C SER A 107 -4.15 -1.81 -17.20
N ALA A 108 -4.95 -0.76 -17.42
CA ALA A 108 -4.78 0.13 -18.56
C ALA A 108 -3.42 0.84 -18.56
N THR A 109 -3.02 1.39 -17.41
CA THR A 109 -1.75 2.11 -17.29
C THR A 109 -0.54 1.20 -17.45
N HIS A 110 -0.55 0.01 -16.83
CA HIS A 110 0.52 -0.97 -17.03
C HIS A 110 0.67 -1.42 -18.48
N ASN A 111 -0.43 -1.63 -19.20
CA ASN A 111 -0.35 -2.04 -20.61
C ASN A 111 0.15 -0.92 -21.54
N ILE A 112 0.07 0.35 -21.13
CA ILE A 112 0.51 1.48 -21.94
C ILE A 112 1.98 1.83 -21.68
N ASP A 113 2.37 1.99 -20.41
CA ASP A 113 3.73 2.43 -20.06
C ASP A 113 4.35 1.66 -18.88
N GLY A 114 3.76 0.52 -18.50
CA GLY A 114 4.24 -0.30 -17.37
C GLY A 114 3.96 0.32 -15.99
N GLY A 115 3.24 1.44 -15.94
CA GLY A 115 3.14 2.24 -14.74
C GLY A 115 1.99 1.90 -13.79
N THR A 116 2.22 2.18 -12.50
CA THR A 116 1.18 2.20 -11.46
C THR A 116 1.50 3.16 -10.34
N SER A 117 0.47 3.64 -9.66
CA SER A 117 0.62 4.41 -8.42
C SER A 117 0.86 3.50 -7.20
N CYS A 118 0.34 2.27 -7.22
CA CYS A 118 0.38 1.36 -6.07
C CYS A 118 0.06 -0.08 -6.48
N MET A 119 1.06 -0.96 -6.38
CA MET A 119 0.84 -2.40 -6.27
C MET A 119 0.21 -2.69 -4.91
N SER A 120 -0.70 -3.65 -4.85
CA SER A 120 -1.53 -3.81 -3.65
C SER A 120 -0.87 -4.61 -2.55
N GLY A 121 -1.07 -4.20 -1.31
CA GLY A 121 -0.70 -5.01 -0.14
C GLY A 121 -1.45 -6.34 0.02
N ARG A 122 -2.61 -6.54 -0.66
CA ARG A 122 -3.42 -7.78 -0.51
C ARG A 122 -2.67 -9.01 -0.96
N THR A 123 -2.05 -8.94 -2.15
CA THR A 123 -1.13 -9.95 -2.64
C THR A 123 -0.19 -9.31 -3.65
N GLY A 124 1.11 -9.50 -3.42
CA GLY A 124 2.14 -9.08 -4.35
C GLY A 124 3.36 -10.00 -4.24
N ALA A 125 3.91 -10.38 -5.38
CA ALA A 125 5.15 -11.12 -5.48
C ALA A 125 6.29 -10.17 -5.84
N TYR A 126 7.47 -10.41 -5.28
CA TYR A 126 8.64 -9.56 -5.47
C TYR A 126 9.91 -10.39 -5.51
N ARG A 127 10.94 -9.93 -6.23
CA ARG A 127 12.26 -10.57 -6.13
C ARG A 127 12.81 -10.38 -4.71
N SER A 128 13.13 -11.47 -4.03
CA SER A 128 13.61 -11.46 -2.65
C SER A 128 14.88 -10.62 -2.48
N ARG A 129 15.77 -10.61 -3.49
CA ARG A 129 16.98 -9.78 -3.48
C ARG A 129 16.71 -8.27 -3.40
N ILE A 130 15.54 -7.82 -3.85
CA ILE A 130 15.11 -6.43 -3.71
C ILE A 130 14.70 -6.17 -2.26
N LEU A 131 13.75 -6.96 -1.76
CA LEU A 131 13.16 -6.76 -0.43
C LEU A 131 14.18 -6.96 0.71
N LYS A 132 15.13 -7.90 0.55
CA LYS A 132 16.19 -8.17 1.53
C LYS A 132 17.34 -7.15 1.48
N GLY A 133 17.37 -6.28 0.47
CA GLY A 133 18.44 -5.30 0.32
C GLY A 133 18.48 -4.31 1.49
N TYR A 134 19.67 -4.05 2.04
CA TYR A 134 19.84 -3.08 3.12
C TYR A 134 19.23 -1.69 2.82
N PRO A 135 19.42 -1.10 1.60
CA PRO A 135 18.80 0.17 1.27
C PRO A 135 17.27 0.12 1.30
N PHE A 136 16.67 -0.99 0.84
CA PHE A 136 15.22 -1.19 0.86
C PHE A 136 14.72 -1.26 2.30
N LEU A 137 15.24 -2.18 3.12
CA LEU A 137 14.78 -2.38 4.50
C LEU A 137 14.96 -1.14 5.37
N SER A 138 16.09 -0.45 5.23
CA SER A 138 16.37 0.78 5.97
C SER A 138 15.39 1.89 5.62
N GLY A 139 15.10 2.11 4.34
CA GLY A 139 14.13 3.11 3.90
C GLY A 139 12.68 2.71 4.22
N PHE A 140 12.33 1.43 4.09
CA PHE A 140 10.98 0.93 4.37
C PHE A 140 10.59 1.14 5.83
N LYS A 141 11.52 0.92 6.77
CA LYS A 141 11.33 1.17 8.21
C LYS A 141 11.31 2.65 8.58
N SER A 142 12.01 3.49 7.83
CA SER A 142 12.32 4.86 8.26
C SER A 142 11.71 5.96 7.40
N GLU A 143 10.88 5.60 6.42
CA GLU A 143 10.13 6.54 5.60
C GLU A 143 9.32 7.51 6.47
N LYS A 144 9.27 8.76 6.03
CA LYS A 144 8.57 9.82 6.74
C LYS A 144 7.55 10.53 5.87
N TRP A 145 6.51 11.03 6.53
CA TRP A 145 5.66 12.08 5.99
C TRP A 145 5.77 13.31 6.90
N GLY A 146 6.38 14.38 6.38
CA GLY A 146 6.79 15.51 7.21
C GLY A 146 7.82 15.08 8.26
N LYS A 147 7.50 15.28 9.54
CA LYS A 147 8.42 14.98 10.65
C LYS A 147 8.32 13.53 11.16
N TYR A 148 7.20 12.85 10.87
CA TYR A 148 6.83 11.59 11.52
C TYR A 148 7.10 10.39 10.63
N ILE A 149 7.39 9.25 11.26
CA ILE A 149 7.52 7.97 10.57
C ILE A 149 6.16 7.57 10.00
N LEU A 150 6.16 7.11 8.75
CA LEU A 150 4.99 6.66 8.02
C LEU A 150 4.82 5.14 8.23
N ASN A 151 3.85 4.77 9.08
CA ASN A 151 3.54 3.35 9.36
C ASN A 151 2.55 2.75 8.35
N ALA A 152 1.80 3.59 7.66
CA ALA A 152 0.90 3.21 6.58
C ALA A 152 1.67 3.11 5.25
N ASP A 153 0.97 2.82 4.16
CA ASP A 153 1.46 3.00 2.79
C ASP A 153 2.67 2.11 2.45
N ASP A 154 2.76 0.92 3.06
CA ASP A 154 3.82 -0.07 2.83
C ASP A 154 3.91 -0.46 1.34
N ASP A 155 2.77 -0.76 0.75
CA ASP A 155 2.62 -1.18 -0.64
C ASP A 155 2.98 -0.05 -1.64
N ASN A 156 2.65 1.19 -1.29
CA ASN A 156 3.03 2.40 -1.99
C ASN A 156 4.54 2.65 -1.93
N TYR A 157 5.19 2.42 -0.78
CA TYR A 157 6.65 2.51 -0.68
C TYR A 157 7.32 1.50 -1.59
N VAL A 158 6.90 0.23 -1.55
CA VAL A 158 7.51 -0.81 -2.40
C VAL A 158 7.40 -0.42 -3.88
N THR A 159 6.23 0.05 -4.29
CA THR A 159 5.98 0.51 -5.67
C THR A 159 6.91 1.65 -6.07
N ARG A 160 7.00 2.71 -5.27
CA ARG A 160 7.89 3.85 -5.56
C ARG A 160 9.35 3.45 -5.57
N TRP A 161 9.77 2.58 -4.64
CA TRP A 161 11.15 2.11 -4.59
C TRP A 161 11.53 1.37 -5.88
N LEU A 162 10.64 0.51 -6.39
CA LEU A 162 10.87 -0.21 -7.66
C LEU A 162 11.04 0.76 -8.83
N VAL A 163 10.16 1.76 -8.96
CA VAL A 163 10.28 2.79 -10.00
C VAL A 163 11.57 3.61 -9.86
N ALA A 164 11.93 4.01 -8.64
CA ALA A 164 13.17 4.76 -8.38
C ALA A 164 14.43 4.00 -8.77
N HIS A 165 14.39 2.66 -8.73
CA HIS A 165 15.50 1.77 -9.10
C HIS A 165 15.30 1.12 -10.47
N GLN A 166 14.37 1.63 -11.29
CA GLN A 166 14.10 1.20 -12.66
C GLN A 166 13.75 -0.30 -12.81
N TRP A 167 13.14 -0.89 -11.78
CA TRP A 167 12.52 -2.21 -11.91
C TRP A 167 11.22 -2.09 -12.67
N LYS A 168 10.96 -3.03 -13.59
CA LYS A 168 9.64 -3.18 -14.20
C LYS A 168 8.67 -3.78 -13.19
N THR A 169 7.41 -3.41 -13.31
CA THR A 169 6.30 -4.00 -12.55
C THR A 169 5.27 -4.57 -13.50
N TRP A 170 4.51 -5.57 -13.03
CA TRP A 170 3.43 -6.15 -13.80
C TRP A 170 2.18 -6.36 -12.94
N ILE A 171 1.01 -6.25 -13.55
CA ILE A 171 -0.26 -6.61 -12.92
C ILE A 171 -0.86 -7.74 -13.72
N GLN A 172 -0.94 -8.92 -13.11
CA GLN A 172 -1.55 -10.07 -13.75
C GLN A 172 -3.08 -9.93 -13.69
N TYR A 173 -3.65 -9.51 -14.82
CA TYR A 173 -5.08 -9.24 -14.98
C TYR A 173 -5.81 -10.41 -15.65
N GLU A 174 -5.64 -11.63 -15.13
CA GLU A 174 -6.28 -12.83 -15.65
C GLU A 174 -7.17 -13.51 -14.58
N PRO A 175 -8.29 -14.15 -14.97
CA PRO A 175 -9.20 -14.85 -14.06
C PRO A 175 -8.50 -15.84 -13.11
N GLU A 176 -7.47 -16.53 -13.60
CA GLU A 176 -6.68 -17.51 -12.86
C GLU A 176 -5.79 -16.90 -11.77
N CYS A 177 -5.56 -15.59 -11.84
CA CYS A 177 -4.81 -14.78 -10.89
C CYS A 177 -5.71 -13.77 -10.14
N GLU A 178 -7.04 -13.97 -10.19
CA GLU A 178 -7.99 -13.17 -9.41
C GLU A 178 -8.01 -13.63 -7.95
N ILE A 179 -7.49 -12.78 -7.06
CA ILE A 179 -7.61 -12.99 -5.62
C ILE A 179 -8.95 -12.44 -5.11
N GLU A 180 -9.48 -13.06 -4.06
CA GLU A 180 -10.68 -12.58 -3.37
C GLU A 180 -10.33 -12.00 -2.01
N THR A 181 -10.95 -10.86 -1.65
CA THR A 181 -10.73 -10.19 -0.37
C THR A 181 -12.05 -9.68 0.20
N THR A 182 -12.08 -9.41 1.50
CA THR A 182 -13.22 -8.78 2.18
C THR A 182 -12.96 -7.30 2.42
N LEU A 183 -14.01 -6.48 2.39
CA LEU A 183 -13.93 -5.05 2.75
C LEU A 183 -14.98 -4.73 3.81
N GLU A 184 -14.84 -3.57 4.44
CA GLU A 184 -15.82 -3.10 5.43
C GLU A 184 -17.20 -2.95 4.80
N THR A 185 -18.22 -3.57 5.40
CA THR A 185 -19.60 -3.60 4.90
C THR A 185 -20.53 -2.66 5.66
N SER A 186 -19.97 -1.69 6.38
CA SER A 186 -20.71 -0.70 7.17
C SER A 186 -20.18 0.70 6.93
N VAL A 187 -20.63 1.68 7.73
CA VAL A 187 -20.05 3.04 7.75
C VAL A 187 -18.53 3.04 7.97
N LYS A 188 -17.96 1.96 8.51
CA LYS A 188 -16.50 1.77 8.58
C LYS A 188 -15.80 1.84 7.22
N PHE A 189 -16.50 1.52 6.15
CA PHE A 189 -16.03 1.68 4.77
C PHE A 189 -15.60 3.12 4.46
N LEU A 190 -16.22 4.13 5.09
CA LEU A 190 -15.84 5.53 4.91
C LEU A 190 -14.46 5.84 5.52
N TYR A 191 -14.15 5.26 6.68
CA TYR A 191 -12.81 5.35 7.27
C TYR A 191 -11.77 4.62 6.41
N GLN A 192 -12.15 3.47 5.85
CA GLN A 192 -11.32 2.72 4.91
C GLN A 192 -10.99 3.55 3.66
N CYS A 193 -12.00 4.17 3.04
CA CYS A 193 -11.83 5.08 1.90
C CYS A 193 -10.95 6.29 2.26
N SER A 194 -11.18 6.89 3.43
CA SER A 194 -10.40 8.04 3.90
C SER A 194 -8.92 7.67 4.09
N ARG A 195 -8.64 6.47 4.59
CA ARG A 195 -7.27 5.95 4.74
C ARG A 195 -6.60 5.80 3.37
N TRP A 196 -7.23 5.12 2.42
CA TRP A 196 -6.69 4.98 1.06
C TRP A 196 -6.51 6.31 0.35
N ALA A 197 -7.44 7.24 0.52
CA ALA A 197 -7.32 8.58 -0.04
C ALA A 197 -6.08 9.31 0.53
N ARG A 198 -5.83 9.24 1.84
CA ARG A 198 -4.62 9.82 2.45
C ARG A 198 -3.35 9.16 1.91
N SER A 199 -3.33 7.83 1.80
CA SER A 199 -2.21 7.09 1.21
C SER A 199 -1.90 7.55 -0.21
N ASN A 200 -2.94 7.65 -1.05
CA ASN A 200 -2.82 8.08 -2.43
C ASN A 200 -2.32 9.52 -2.55
N TRP A 201 -2.84 10.44 -1.72
CA TRP A 201 -2.33 11.82 -1.67
C TRP A 201 -0.85 11.89 -1.31
N ARG A 202 -0.43 11.19 -0.25
CA ARG A 202 0.97 11.19 0.19
C ARG A 202 1.89 10.59 -0.84
N SER A 203 1.58 9.38 -1.30
CA SER A 203 2.42 8.64 -2.24
C SER A 203 2.54 9.34 -3.60
N ASN A 204 1.43 9.84 -4.15
CA ASN A 204 1.45 10.50 -5.45
C ASN A 204 2.15 11.85 -5.38
N TRP A 205 1.98 12.60 -4.28
CA TRP A 205 2.76 13.82 -4.06
C TRP A 205 4.27 13.53 -4.00
N THR A 206 4.68 12.52 -3.23
CA THR A 206 6.08 12.10 -3.18
C THR A 206 6.62 11.70 -4.55
N SER A 207 5.85 10.89 -5.30
CA SER A 207 6.21 10.44 -6.64
C SER A 207 6.39 11.61 -7.62
N LEU A 208 5.46 12.57 -7.62
CA LEU A 208 5.45 13.68 -8.58
C LEU A 208 6.42 14.81 -8.22
N VAL A 209 6.54 15.14 -6.94
CA VAL A 209 7.21 16.38 -6.50
C VAL A 209 8.61 16.11 -5.96
N HIS A 210 8.76 15.07 -5.15
CA HIS A 210 10.01 14.76 -4.47
C HIS A 210 10.90 13.83 -5.30
N GLU A 211 10.37 12.70 -5.76
CA GLU A 211 11.13 11.66 -6.46
C GLU A 211 11.21 11.90 -7.97
N ARG A 212 10.11 12.33 -8.60
CA ARG A 212 10.01 12.75 -10.02
C ARG A 212 10.33 11.68 -11.08
N HIS A 213 10.73 10.48 -10.68
CA HIS A 213 11.01 9.36 -11.59
C HIS A 213 9.82 9.06 -12.51
N VAL A 214 8.60 9.14 -11.96
CA VAL A 214 7.36 8.83 -12.69
C VAL A 214 7.16 9.72 -13.92
N LEU A 215 7.62 10.97 -13.87
CA LEU A 215 7.42 11.97 -14.93
C LEU A 215 8.13 11.59 -16.24
N THR A 216 9.21 10.83 -16.16
CA THR A 216 10.03 10.44 -17.30
C THR A 216 9.88 8.97 -17.66
N GLN A 217 9.67 8.10 -16.66
CA GLN A 217 9.56 6.66 -16.87
C GLN A 217 8.15 6.22 -17.28
N GLN A 218 7.11 6.88 -16.78
CA GLN A 218 5.71 6.47 -16.95
C GLN A 218 4.79 7.69 -17.20
N PRO A 219 4.91 8.37 -18.36
CA PRO A 219 4.20 9.62 -18.63
C PRO A 219 2.68 9.46 -18.68
N TRP A 220 2.17 8.33 -19.15
CA TRP A 220 0.73 8.06 -19.20
C TRP A 220 0.18 7.79 -17.80
N CYS A 221 0.84 6.93 -17.02
CA CYS A 221 0.52 6.72 -15.61
C CYS A 221 0.58 8.02 -14.80
N THR A 222 1.59 8.87 -15.07
CA THR A 222 1.72 10.21 -14.48
C THR A 222 0.48 11.05 -14.72
N TYR A 223 0.01 11.13 -15.96
CA TYR A 223 -1.23 11.85 -16.29
C TYR A 223 -2.46 11.21 -15.66
N ALA A 224 -2.66 9.91 -15.89
CA ALA A 224 -3.91 9.21 -15.62
C ALA A 224 -4.14 8.82 -14.16
N LEU A 225 -3.08 8.63 -13.35
CA LEU A 225 -3.18 8.26 -11.94
C LEU A 225 -2.66 9.35 -11.01
N HIS A 226 -1.44 9.82 -11.27
CA HIS A 226 -0.76 10.74 -10.35
C HIS A 226 -1.39 12.13 -10.42
N ILE A 227 -1.50 12.74 -11.61
CA ILE A 227 -2.12 14.06 -11.80
C ILE A 227 -3.65 13.97 -11.61
N ALA A 228 -4.28 12.92 -12.11
CA ALA A 228 -5.72 12.70 -11.96
C ALA A 228 -6.18 12.66 -10.48
N THR A 229 -5.29 12.32 -9.55
CA THR A 229 -5.56 12.41 -8.11
C THR A 229 -6.00 13.81 -7.68
N PHE A 230 -5.41 14.85 -8.25
CA PHE A 230 -5.69 16.25 -7.93
C PHE A 230 -6.90 16.81 -8.68
N THR A 231 -7.20 16.26 -9.87
CA THR A 231 -8.23 16.80 -10.77
C THR A 231 -9.54 16.00 -10.76
N SER A 232 -9.58 14.84 -10.12
CA SER A 232 -10.76 13.94 -10.07
C SER A 232 -11.86 14.36 -9.08
N LEU A 233 -12.14 15.66 -8.98
CA LEU A 233 -13.25 16.21 -8.18
C LEU A 233 -14.55 16.25 -9.01
N ALA A 234 -15.16 15.08 -9.22
CA ALA A 234 -16.36 14.94 -10.07
C ALA A 234 -17.51 15.89 -9.67
N PHE A 235 -17.66 16.19 -8.37
CA PHE A 235 -18.73 17.10 -7.91
C PHE A 235 -18.51 18.56 -8.34
N VAL A 236 -17.29 18.92 -8.73
CA VAL A 236 -16.93 20.22 -9.32
C VAL A 236 -16.89 20.13 -10.83
N VAL A 237 -16.19 19.12 -11.36
CA VAL A 237 -15.94 18.99 -12.80
C VAL A 237 -17.22 18.73 -13.58
N ASP A 238 -18.10 17.86 -13.10
CA ASP A 238 -19.31 17.48 -13.83
C ASP A 238 -20.29 18.65 -14.02
N PRO A 239 -20.65 19.44 -12.97
CA PRO A 239 -21.45 20.65 -13.17
C PRO A 239 -20.77 21.68 -14.08
N LEU A 240 -19.43 21.84 -13.95
CA LEU A 240 -18.69 22.76 -14.80
C LEU A 240 -18.72 22.34 -16.28
N LEU A 241 -18.66 21.04 -16.58
CA LEU A 241 -18.79 20.55 -17.96
C LEU A 241 -20.17 20.89 -18.54
N LEU A 242 -21.24 20.68 -17.76
CA LEU A 242 -22.61 21.04 -18.18
C LEU A 242 -22.79 22.55 -18.37
N CYS A 243 -22.29 23.37 -17.43
CA CYS A 243 -22.32 24.83 -17.55
C CYS A 243 -21.50 25.32 -18.74
N SER A 244 -20.30 24.75 -18.94
CA SER A 244 -19.43 25.10 -20.07
C SER A 244 -20.05 24.72 -21.41
N CYS A 245 -20.70 23.56 -21.50
CA CYS A 245 -21.47 23.14 -22.67
C CYS A 245 -22.61 24.14 -22.98
N TRP A 246 -23.33 24.58 -21.95
CA TRP A 246 -24.40 25.57 -22.11
C TRP A 246 -23.90 26.94 -22.56
N TRP A 247 -22.78 27.41 -22.02
CA TRP A 247 -22.16 28.69 -22.40
C TRP A 247 -21.52 28.64 -23.78
N ALA A 248 -20.85 27.54 -24.12
CA ALA A 248 -20.21 27.37 -25.43
C ALA A 248 -21.23 27.38 -26.59
N THR A 249 -22.50 27.08 -26.31
CA THR A 249 -23.58 27.05 -27.29
C THR A 249 -24.53 28.25 -27.23
N GLU A 250 -24.14 29.35 -26.56
CA GLU A 250 -25.02 30.52 -26.36
C GLU A 250 -25.65 31.06 -27.64
N GLY A 251 -24.91 31.10 -28.75
CA GLY A 251 -25.38 31.60 -30.05
C GLY A 251 -26.14 30.59 -30.91
N TRP A 252 -26.36 29.36 -30.45
CA TRP A 252 -27.04 28.31 -31.23
C TRP A 252 -28.56 28.40 -31.10
N HIS A 253 -29.29 27.78 -32.04
CA HIS A 253 -30.72 27.62 -31.90
C HIS A 253 -31.08 26.82 -30.65
N ALA A 254 -32.17 27.19 -29.97
CA ALA A 254 -32.53 26.62 -28.67
C ALA A 254 -32.66 25.08 -28.70
N ASN A 255 -33.24 24.52 -29.76
CA ASN A 255 -33.38 23.07 -29.91
C ASN A 255 -32.02 22.37 -29.93
N ASP A 256 -31.07 22.87 -30.70
CA ASP A 256 -29.72 22.27 -30.80
C ASP A 256 -28.98 22.33 -29.47
N ARG A 257 -29.16 23.42 -28.70
CA ARG A 257 -28.59 23.57 -27.35
C ARG A 257 -29.12 22.51 -26.40
N TYR A 258 -30.45 22.32 -26.36
CA TYR A 258 -31.07 21.30 -25.52
C TYR A 258 -30.67 19.88 -25.94
N THR A 259 -30.58 19.62 -27.25
CA THR A 259 -30.13 18.32 -27.77
C THR A 259 -28.69 18.04 -27.37
N LEU A 260 -27.77 18.99 -27.50
CA LEU A 260 -26.38 18.80 -27.10
C LEU A 260 -26.25 18.62 -25.58
N LEU A 261 -26.97 19.41 -24.79
CA LEU A 261 -26.96 19.27 -23.34
C LEU A 261 -27.51 17.91 -22.89
N ALA A 262 -28.59 17.43 -23.52
CA ALA A 262 -29.13 16.10 -23.26
C ALA A 262 -28.13 15.00 -23.66
N ALA A 263 -27.46 15.15 -24.81
CA ALA A 263 -26.41 14.24 -25.25
C ALA A 263 -25.23 14.19 -24.25
N GLU A 264 -24.81 15.33 -23.72
CA GLU A 264 -23.74 15.42 -22.71
C GLU A 264 -24.16 14.74 -21.40
N ILE A 265 -25.40 14.95 -20.93
CA ILE A 265 -25.95 14.27 -19.75
C ILE A 265 -25.98 12.75 -19.98
N VAL A 266 -26.47 12.30 -21.13
CA VAL A 266 -26.51 10.87 -21.49
C VAL A 266 -25.11 10.29 -21.59
N PHE A 267 -24.16 11.00 -22.19
CA PHE A 267 -22.76 10.57 -22.27
C PHE A 267 -22.14 10.46 -20.87
N MET A 268 -22.36 11.44 -20.01
CA MET A 268 -21.81 11.45 -18.67
C MET A 268 -22.38 10.30 -17.82
N PHE A 269 -23.70 10.20 -17.69
CA PHE A 269 -24.31 9.18 -16.81
C PHE A 269 -24.40 7.79 -17.45
N GLY A 270 -24.50 7.70 -18.77
CA GLY A 270 -24.60 6.43 -19.51
C GLY A 270 -23.24 5.81 -19.84
N PHE A 271 -22.20 6.61 -20.07
CA PHE A 271 -20.87 6.11 -20.41
C PHE A 271 -19.84 6.38 -19.31
N THR A 272 -19.55 7.64 -18.97
CA THR A 272 -18.38 7.94 -18.11
C THR A 272 -18.52 7.39 -16.69
N LYS A 273 -19.73 7.35 -16.13
CA LYS A 273 -20.00 6.73 -14.81
C LYS A 273 -20.11 5.21 -14.82
N VAL A 274 -20.21 4.59 -16.00
CA VAL A 274 -20.52 3.15 -16.15
C VAL A 274 -19.31 2.36 -16.67
N VAL A 275 -18.49 2.93 -17.56
CA VAL A 275 -17.46 2.21 -18.31
C VAL A 275 -16.48 1.43 -17.42
N LYS A 276 -16.06 2.01 -16.28
CA LYS A 276 -15.14 1.38 -15.33
C LYS A 276 -15.77 0.28 -14.47
N LEU A 277 -17.09 0.08 -14.58
CA LEU A 277 -17.87 -0.90 -13.81
C LEU A 277 -18.42 -2.03 -14.70
N VAL A 278 -18.15 -1.99 -16.01
CA VAL A 278 -18.65 -2.98 -16.97
C VAL A 278 -18.25 -4.41 -16.58
N GLY A 279 -17.06 -4.63 -16.02
CA GLY A 279 -16.64 -5.95 -15.56
C GLY A 279 -17.52 -6.50 -14.43
N LEU A 280 -17.96 -5.65 -13.49
CA LEU A 280 -18.94 -6.03 -12.47
C LEU A 280 -20.28 -6.40 -13.09
N PHE A 281 -20.81 -5.56 -13.97
CA PHE A 281 -22.13 -5.78 -14.57
C PHE A 281 -22.16 -6.99 -15.51
N ARG A 282 -21.06 -7.26 -16.21
CA ARG A 282 -20.92 -8.46 -17.04
C ARG A 282 -20.97 -9.73 -16.20
N LYS A 283 -20.34 -9.74 -15.02
CA LYS A 283 -20.40 -10.88 -14.09
C LYS A 283 -21.77 -10.99 -13.43
N ASN A 284 -22.41 -9.86 -13.10
CA ASN A 284 -23.68 -9.82 -12.40
C ASN A 284 -24.59 -8.68 -12.92
N PRO A 285 -25.42 -8.93 -13.95
CA PRO A 285 -26.26 -7.88 -14.54
C PRO A 285 -27.25 -7.23 -13.58
N ARG A 286 -27.68 -7.98 -12.55
CA ARG A 286 -28.60 -7.48 -11.50
C ARG A 286 -28.01 -6.34 -10.67
N ASP A 287 -26.69 -6.16 -10.69
CA ASP A 287 -26.00 -5.11 -9.95
C ASP A 287 -26.31 -3.70 -10.45
N LEU A 288 -26.94 -3.58 -11.61
CA LEU A 288 -27.36 -2.28 -12.15
C LEU A 288 -28.23 -1.50 -11.16
N ILE A 289 -28.94 -2.19 -10.25
CA ILE A 289 -29.71 -1.56 -9.15
C ILE A 289 -28.84 -0.69 -8.23
N TYR A 290 -27.54 -0.97 -8.10
CA TYR A 290 -26.62 -0.21 -7.25
C TYR A 290 -25.99 1.00 -7.96
N LEU A 291 -26.18 1.14 -9.29
CA LEU A 291 -25.58 2.22 -10.08
C LEU A 291 -25.94 3.62 -9.56
N PRO A 292 -27.21 3.95 -9.21
CA PRO A 292 -27.54 5.27 -8.67
C PRO A 292 -26.75 5.59 -7.39
N VAL A 293 -26.64 4.61 -6.47
CA VAL A 293 -25.89 4.77 -5.23
C VAL A 293 -24.39 4.92 -5.52
N SER A 294 -23.86 4.20 -6.51
CA SER A 294 -22.46 4.36 -6.96
C SER A 294 -22.15 5.78 -7.42
N ILE A 295 -23.06 6.38 -8.19
CA ILE A 295 -22.87 7.73 -8.76
C ILE A 295 -22.87 8.76 -7.63
N LEU A 296 -23.87 8.70 -6.74
CA LEU A 296 -23.96 9.57 -5.57
C LEU A 296 -22.72 9.42 -4.67
N PHE A 297 -22.30 8.17 -4.42
CA PHE A 297 -21.09 7.90 -3.67
C PHE A 297 -19.84 8.43 -4.38
N GLY A 298 -19.77 8.40 -5.72
CA GLY A 298 -18.67 8.98 -6.48
C GLY A 298 -18.48 10.48 -6.22
N TYR A 299 -19.57 11.24 -6.19
CA TYR A 299 -19.55 12.66 -5.81
C TYR A 299 -19.14 12.85 -4.35
N PHE A 300 -19.74 12.09 -3.43
CA PHE A 300 -19.41 12.13 -2.01
C PHE A 300 -17.94 11.75 -1.73
N HIS A 301 -17.41 10.77 -2.46
CA HIS A 301 -16.02 10.33 -2.35
C HIS A 301 -15.04 11.45 -2.78
N GLY A 302 -15.45 12.37 -3.65
CA GLY A 302 -14.70 13.60 -3.91
C GLY A 302 -14.50 14.45 -2.65
N LEU A 303 -15.52 14.53 -1.78
CA LEU A 303 -15.41 15.19 -0.48
C LEU A 303 -14.50 14.43 0.49
N ILE A 304 -14.55 13.08 0.47
CA ILE A 304 -13.62 12.24 1.24
C ILE A 304 -12.17 12.52 0.82
N LYS A 305 -11.90 12.65 -0.48
CA LYS A 305 -10.56 13.01 -0.99
C LYS A 305 -10.10 14.38 -0.49
N LEU A 306 -10.98 15.38 -0.44
CA LEU A 306 -10.65 16.70 0.11
C LEU A 306 -10.41 16.64 1.63
N TYR A 307 -11.26 15.94 2.37
CA TYR A 307 -11.04 15.71 3.80
C TYR A 307 -9.69 15.01 4.06
N ALA A 308 -9.34 14.01 3.25
CA ALA A 308 -8.06 13.32 3.32
C ALA A 308 -6.87 14.26 3.10
N LEU A 309 -6.97 15.19 2.13
CA LEU A 309 -5.94 16.21 1.86
C LEU A 309 -5.68 17.12 3.08
N PHE A 310 -6.72 17.52 3.80
CA PHE A 310 -6.56 18.33 5.02
C PHE A 310 -6.15 17.51 6.26
N THR A 311 -6.16 16.18 6.17
CA THR A 311 -5.85 15.26 7.28
C THR A 311 -4.62 14.38 7.03
N LEU A 312 -3.72 14.75 6.11
CA LEU A 312 -2.52 13.96 5.76
C LEU A 312 -1.57 13.71 6.93
N LYS A 313 -1.64 14.52 7.99
CA LYS A 313 -0.89 14.32 9.25
C LYS A 313 -1.25 13.02 9.96
N HIS A 314 -2.43 12.44 9.69
CA HIS A 314 -2.82 11.13 10.20
C HIS A 314 -2.12 10.01 9.40
N THR A 315 -1.00 9.54 9.97
CA THR A 315 -0.12 8.46 9.47
C THR A 315 -0.37 7.08 10.10
N SER A 316 -1.45 6.86 10.86
CA SER A 316 -1.84 5.56 11.43
C SER A 316 -2.84 4.77 10.57
N TRP A 317 -2.96 3.48 10.91
CA TRP A 317 -3.98 2.56 10.43
C TRP A 317 -5.32 2.77 11.16
N GLY A 318 -5.91 3.96 11.05
CA GLY A 318 -7.10 4.38 11.80
C GLY A 318 -8.42 3.63 11.52
N SER A 319 -8.39 2.46 10.86
CA SER A 319 -9.52 1.52 10.75
C SER A 319 -9.41 0.33 11.70
N ARG A 320 -8.24 0.12 12.34
CA ARG A 320 -8.05 -0.92 13.36
C ARG A 320 -7.88 -0.27 14.74
N ALA A 321 -8.38 -0.92 15.79
CA ALA A 321 -8.34 -0.40 17.15
C ALA A 321 -6.91 -0.25 17.70
N ASP A 322 -5.98 -1.09 17.22
CA ASP A 322 -4.56 -1.15 17.61
C ASP A 322 -3.67 -0.16 16.84
N GLY A 323 -4.18 0.45 15.76
CA GLY A 323 -3.39 1.29 14.84
C GLY A 323 -2.75 2.53 15.47
N ASP A 324 -3.21 2.92 16.66
CA ASP A 324 -2.73 4.09 17.44
C ASP A 324 -2.10 3.72 18.81
N GLU A 325 -2.03 2.43 19.19
CA GLU A 325 -1.57 1.99 20.52
C GLU A 325 -0.11 2.39 20.84
N HIS A 326 0.74 2.55 19.82
CA HIS A 326 2.16 2.92 19.99
C HIS A 326 2.50 4.29 19.37
N ASN A 327 1.64 5.29 19.55
CA ASN A 327 1.83 6.63 19.02
C ASN A 327 3.16 7.30 19.44
N THR A 328 3.69 7.00 20.64
CA THR A 328 4.95 7.57 21.14
C THR A 328 6.16 7.17 20.32
N PHE A 329 6.17 5.96 19.73
CA PHE A 329 7.23 5.49 18.82
C PHE A 329 7.09 6.12 17.41
N ARG A 330 5.84 6.29 16.96
CA ARG A 330 5.51 6.89 15.66
C ARG A 330 5.86 8.38 15.57
N LEU A 331 5.69 9.10 16.67
CA LEU A 331 5.98 10.53 16.76
C LEU A 331 7.46 10.83 17.02
N GLN A 332 8.33 9.81 17.09
CA GLN A 332 9.76 10.02 17.29
C GLN A 332 10.38 10.71 16.07
N GLU A 333 10.93 11.90 16.31
CA GLU A 333 11.86 12.52 15.37
C GLU A 333 13.12 11.66 15.32
N LYS A 334 13.49 11.15 14.13
CA LYS A 334 14.78 10.45 13.96
C LYS A 334 15.89 11.39 14.47
N PRO A 335 16.82 10.92 15.32
CA PRO A 335 17.95 11.74 15.74
C PRO A 335 18.72 12.24 14.52
N PRO A 336 19.28 13.46 14.56
CA PRO A 336 20.08 13.99 13.47
C PRO A 336 21.15 12.96 13.10
N ARG A 337 21.40 12.79 11.79
CA ARG A 337 22.44 11.89 11.29
C ARG A 337 23.73 12.28 12.02
N SER A 338 24.27 11.35 12.83
CA SER A 338 25.53 11.58 13.53
C SER A 338 26.58 12.00 12.51
N GLN A 339 27.15 13.19 12.67
CA GLN A 339 28.30 13.65 11.88
C GLN A 339 29.57 12.85 12.21
N THR A 340 29.49 11.92 13.17
CA THR A 340 30.60 11.14 13.67
C THR A 340 30.68 9.77 12.99
N MET A 341 30.77 9.78 11.66
CA MET A 341 31.53 8.77 10.91
C MET A 341 32.24 9.49 9.77
N LEU A 342 33.20 10.34 10.14
CA LEU A 342 34.33 10.62 9.26
C LEU A 342 35.12 9.32 9.17
N THR A 343 34.86 8.55 8.10
CA THR A 343 35.83 7.54 7.62
C THR A 343 37.19 8.23 7.49
N PRO A 344 38.30 7.62 7.96
CA PRO A 344 39.61 8.19 7.75
C PRO A 344 39.85 8.30 6.23
N SER A 345 40.10 9.53 5.78
CA SER A 345 40.42 9.85 4.39
C SER A 345 41.74 9.15 4.01
N GLY A 346 41.65 7.98 3.38
CA GLY A 346 42.73 7.39 2.61
C GLY A 346 42.73 8.02 1.20
N PRO A 347 43.90 8.28 0.60
CA PRO A 347 43.95 8.94 -0.70
C PRO A 347 43.46 7.97 -1.79
N GLY A 348 42.43 8.38 -2.53
CA GLY A 348 41.98 7.72 -3.75
C GLY A 348 40.59 7.12 -3.65
N LEU A 349 39.56 7.97 -3.74
CA LEU A 349 38.19 7.64 -4.19
C LEU A 349 37.40 8.96 -4.33
N ASP A 350 37.93 9.86 -5.16
CA ASP A 350 37.18 11.02 -5.66
C ASP A 350 36.85 10.75 -7.13
N ASP A 351 35.79 9.97 -7.37
CA ASP A 351 34.87 10.27 -8.46
C ASP A 351 33.52 9.63 -8.15
N LEU A 352 32.42 10.31 -8.48
CA LEU A 352 31.03 10.00 -8.12
C LEU A 352 30.55 10.52 -6.75
N SER A 353 30.51 11.86 -6.60
CA SER A 353 29.45 12.45 -5.78
C SER A 353 28.88 13.74 -6.39
N GLU A 354 27.56 13.78 -6.44
CA GLU A 354 26.73 14.86 -6.95
C GLU A 354 26.97 16.19 -6.22
N LYS A 355 26.96 17.29 -6.98
CA LYS A 355 27.10 18.66 -6.48
C LYS A 355 25.88 19.09 -5.64
N PRO A 356 26.07 19.67 -4.44
CA PRO A 356 25.01 20.42 -3.77
C PRO A 356 24.94 21.88 -4.28
N LEU A 357 23.72 22.34 -4.53
CA LEU A 357 23.37 23.72 -4.85
C LEU A 357 23.72 24.68 -3.70
N ARG A 358 24.29 25.83 -4.06
CA ARG A 358 24.64 26.94 -3.16
C ARG A 358 23.41 27.59 -2.54
N GLY A 359 23.47 27.85 -1.23
CA GLY A 359 22.75 28.95 -0.61
C GLY A 359 22.42 28.77 0.86
N SER A 360 23.33 29.11 1.78
CA SER A 360 22.94 29.85 3.00
C SER A 360 24.14 30.49 3.70
N ARG A 361 23.89 31.69 4.24
CA ARG A 361 24.83 32.61 4.89
C ARG A 361 25.44 32.02 6.16
N LYS A 362 26.73 32.32 6.36
CA LYS A 362 27.46 32.17 7.62
C LYS A 362 26.94 33.15 8.67
N THR A 363 26.73 32.68 9.89
CA THR A 363 26.91 33.45 11.12
C THR A 363 27.66 32.58 12.12
N GLY A 364 28.83 33.05 12.55
CA GLY A 364 29.74 32.34 13.44
C GLY A 364 29.30 32.33 14.90
N GLY A 365 29.79 31.34 15.63
CA GLY A 365 29.67 31.22 17.08
C GLY A 365 30.78 30.31 17.59
N VAL A 366 31.51 30.81 18.58
CA VAL A 366 32.84 30.42 19.03
C VAL A 366 32.85 29.13 19.86
N THR A 367 33.96 28.39 19.73
CA THR A 367 34.43 27.22 20.46
C THR A 367 34.38 27.34 21.99
N GLN A 368 34.00 26.27 22.69
CA GLN A 368 34.67 25.85 23.93
C GLN A 368 34.63 24.31 24.08
N SER A 369 35.81 23.71 23.93
CA SER A 369 36.07 22.29 24.16
C SER A 369 36.42 22.08 25.63
N ARG A 370 35.65 21.25 26.36
CA ARG A 370 36.02 20.79 27.70
C ARG A 370 36.33 19.29 27.65
N ARG A 371 37.60 18.97 27.83
CA ARG A 371 38.18 17.64 27.97
C ARG A 371 37.79 17.07 29.33
N LEU A 372 37.25 15.85 29.39
CA LEU A 372 37.25 15.02 30.59
C LEU A 372 37.84 13.67 30.23
N THR A 373 38.95 13.35 30.88
CA THR A 373 39.69 12.09 30.79
C THR A 373 39.21 11.19 31.92
N THR A 374 38.76 9.96 31.61
CA THR A 374 38.62 8.91 32.62
C THR A 374 39.19 7.60 32.08
N THR A 375 40.11 7.03 32.85
CA THR A 375 40.90 5.82 32.62
C THR A 375 40.32 4.61 33.36
N GLY A 376 40.44 3.42 32.76
CA GLY A 376 40.40 2.10 33.41
C GLY A 376 39.01 1.46 33.53
N THR A 377 38.80 0.15 33.43
CA THR A 377 39.67 -1.01 33.18
C THR A 377 38.73 -2.18 32.82
N ALA A 378 39.15 -3.07 31.91
CA ALA A 378 38.41 -4.28 31.59
C ALA A 378 38.50 -5.31 32.73
N VAL A 379 37.39 -6.00 33.03
CA VAL A 379 37.39 -7.24 33.82
C VAL A 379 36.47 -8.25 33.14
N SER A 380 37.07 -9.37 32.74
CA SER A 380 36.44 -10.62 32.33
C SER A 380 36.12 -11.47 33.55
N HIS A 381 34.99 -12.18 33.57
CA HIS A 381 34.83 -13.39 34.38
C HIS A 381 33.98 -14.44 33.65
N ASN A 382 34.60 -15.58 33.39
CA ASN A 382 33.98 -16.89 33.16
C ASN A 382 33.95 -17.66 34.50
N THR A 383 32.87 -18.41 34.76
CA THR A 383 32.71 -19.70 35.48
C THR A 383 31.22 -19.81 35.87
N CYS A 384 30.38 -20.68 35.29
CA CYS A 384 30.28 -22.15 35.40
C CYS A 384 29.89 -22.63 36.80
N GLU A 385 28.65 -23.11 36.98
CA GLU A 385 28.32 -24.16 37.95
C GLU A 385 27.02 -24.90 37.57
N HIS A 386 27.17 -26.21 37.39
CA HIS A 386 26.13 -27.22 37.27
C HIS A 386 25.56 -27.55 38.66
N THR A 387 24.26 -27.83 38.76
CA THR A 387 23.73 -28.79 39.75
C THR A 387 22.58 -29.57 39.13
N ASP A 388 22.80 -30.89 39.04
CA ASP A 388 21.81 -31.93 38.76
C ASP A 388 20.90 -32.15 39.97
N GLY A 389 19.67 -32.62 39.73
CA GLY A 389 18.84 -33.18 40.80
C GLY A 389 17.41 -33.55 40.41
N GLY A 390 17.21 -34.81 40.01
CA GLY A 390 16.11 -35.63 40.55
C GLY A 390 14.78 -35.68 39.80
N THR A 391 14.62 -36.74 39.01
CA THR A 391 13.37 -37.34 38.51
C THR A 391 12.43 -37.86 39.61
N ALA A 392 11.12 -37.68 39.45
CA ALA A 392 10.08 -38.65 39.84
C ALA A 392 8.76 -38.39 39.06
N ALA A 393 8.06 -39.45 38.70
CA ALA A 393 6.99 -39.50 37.70
C ALA A 393 5.58 -39.75 38.31
N VAL A 394 4.55 -39.09 37.72
CA VAL A 394 3.19 -39.59 37.31
C VAL A 394 2.19 -40.00 38.46
N PRO A 395 0.84 -39.88 38.37
CA PRO A 395 -0.03 -39.92 37.17
C PRO A 395 -1.18 -38.90 36.99
N THR A 396 -1.67 -38.97 35.75
CA THR A 396 -2.95 -38.58 35.14
C THR A 396 -4.22 -38.90 35.94
N ASP A 397 -5.17 -37.95 36.01
CA ASP A 397 -6.57 -38.14 35.62
C ASP A 397 -7.31 -36.79 35.61
N LEU A 398 -8.26 -36.58 34.70
CA LEU A 398 -9.50 -35.79 34.86
C LEU A 398 -10.17 -35.54 33.50
N SER A 399 -11.30 -36.23 33.33
CA SER A 399 -12.30 -36.10 32.25
C SER A 399 -13.19 -34.84 32.41
N PRO A 400 -13.90 -34.40 31.35
CA PRO A 400 -14.62 -33.11 31.31
C PRO A 400 -16.06 -33.19 31.86
N PRO A 401 -16.66 -32.06 32.29
CA PRO A 401 -18.06 -32.04 32.72
C PRO A 401 -19.04 -31.82 31.55
N SER A 402 -20.11 -32.60 31.59
CA SER A 402 -21.37 -32.46 30.86
C SER A 402 -22.19 -31.25 31.35
N LEU A 403 -22.76 -30.48 30.43
CA LEU A 403 -23.82 -29.50 30.72
C LEU A 403 -25.11 -29.91 29.98
N GLN A 404 -26.09 -30.35 30.77
CA GLN A 404 -27.52 -30.21 30.47
C GLN A 404 -28.00 -28.94 31.18
N GLY A 405 -28.83 -28.16 30.50
CA GLY A 405 -29.42 -26.91 30.98
C GLY A 405 -29.79 -26.00 29.83
#